data_AF-U3U633-F1
#
_entry.id   AF-U3U633-F1
#
_cell.length_a   1.000
_cell.length_b   1.000
_cell.length_c   1.000
_cell.angle_alpha   90.00
_cell.angle_beta   90.00
_cell.angle_gamma   90.00
#
_symmetry.space_group_name_H-M   'P 1'
#
loop_
_entity.id
_entity.type
_entity.pdbx_description
1 polymer ?
#
loop_
_entity_poly.entity_id
_entity_poly.type
_entity_poly.pdbx_seq_one_letter_code
_entity_poly.pdbx_strand_id
1 'polypeptide(L)'
;MPGISQNICITSIIDRYLEHDRVYIFEYQGNKKVFLSSADWMTRNMDYCIEVAVSILDLRLKERIINVISILLNDTVKARIIDKELSN
;
A
#
# COMPACT_ATOMS: atom_id res chain seq x y z
N MET A 1 -16.77 -8.03 -2.44
CA MET A 1 -17.88 -8.28 -3.41
C MET A 1 -17.69 -9.64 -4.08
N PRO A 2 -18.69 -10.55 -4.02
CA PRO A 2 -18.61 -11.85 -4.69
C PRO A 2 -18.33 -11.69 -6.19
N GLY A 3 -17.43 -12.51 -6.73
CA GLY A 3 -17.05 -12.47 -8.15
C GLY A 3 -16.22 -11.26 -8.62
N ILE A 4 -16.02 -10.23 -7.77
CA ILE A 4 -15.30 -9.00 -8.15
C ILE A 4 -14.03 -8.81 -7.31
N SER A 5 -14.14 -8.95 -5.99
CA SER A 5 -13.07 -8.52 -5.05
C SER A 5 -12.84 -9.52 -3.92
N GLN A 6 -13.06 -10.82 -4.17
CA GLN A 6 -12.97 -11.87 -3.14
C GLN A 6 -11.57 -11.98 -2.50
N ASN A 7 -10.52 -11.64 -3.25
CA ASN A 7 -9.13 -11.70 -2.79
C ASN A 7 -8.55 -10.32 -2.46
N ILE A 8 -9.40 -9.29 -2.36
CA ILE A 8 -8.97 -7.93 -2.04
C ILE A 8 -9.33 -7.65 -0.59
N CYS A 9 -8.32 -7.40 0.23
CA CYS A 9 -8.46 -6.94 1.60
C CYS A 9 -8.07 -5.46 1.65
N ILE A 10 -8.82 -4.66 2.40
CA ILE A 10 -8.58 -3.23 2.53
C ILE A 10 -8.55 -2.90 4.02
N THR A 11 -7.44 -2.30 4.47
CA THR A 11 -7.29 -1.82 5.83
C THR A 11 -6.93 -0.33 5.81
N SER A 12 -7.37 0.39 6.84
CA SER A 12 -7.03 1.79 7.09
C SER A 12 -6.56 1.94 8.52
N ILE A 13 -5.41 2.58 8.71
CA ILE A 13 -4.82 2.84 10.03
C ILE A 13 -4.92 4.34 10.26
N ILE A 14 -5.56 4.72 11.36
CA ILE A 14 -5.57 6.10 11.84
C ILE A 14 -4.93 6.11 13.22
N ASP A 15 -3.72 6.64 13.28
CA ASP A 15 -2.96 6.77 14.52
C ASP A 15 -2.39 8.20 14.65
N ARG A 16 -1.45 8.40 15.58
CA ARG A 16 -0.81 9.68 15.85
C ARG A 16 -0.10 10.29 14.63
N TYR A 17 0.47 9.46 13.75
CA TYR A 17 1.18 9.92 12.56
C TYR A 17 0.27 9.90 11.33
N LEU A 18 0.53 10.82 10.41
CA LEU A 18 -0.13 10.85 9.11
C LEU A 18 0.62 9.92 8.16
N GLU A 19 0.03 8.78 7.85
CA GLU A 19 0.54 7.81 6.86
C GLU A 19 0.48 8.45 5.46
N HIS A 20 1.60 9.06 5.05
CA HIS A 20 1.68 9.86 3.81
C HIS A 20 2.52 9.19 2.72
N ASP A 21 3.38 8.24 3.09
CA ASP A 21 4.18 7.47 2.15
C ASP A 21 3.31 6.51 1.33
N ARG A 22 3.73 6.28 0.08
CA ARG A 22 2.99 5.48 -0.89
C ARG A 22 3.92 4.42 -1.43
N VAL A 23 3.57 3.16 -1.18
CA VAL A 23 4.40 2.00 -1.51
C VAL A 23 3.60 1.06 -2.40
N TYR A 24 4.20 0.59 -3.49
CA TYR A 24 3.63 -0.44 -4.35
C TYR A 24 4.51 -1.69 -4.30
N ILE A 25 3.90 -2.84 -4.00
CA ILE A 25 4.58 -4.13 -3.93
C ILE A 25 3.89 -5.08 -4.91
N PHE A 26 4.65 -5.54 -5.90
CA PHE A 26 4.18 -6.50 -6.89
C PHE A 26 4.94 -7.81 -6.75
N GLU A 27 4.19 -8.91 -6.68
CA GLU A 27 4.76 -10.24 -6.79
C GLU A 27 5.17 -10.50 -8.24
N TYR A 28 6.37 -11.04 -8.45
CA TYR A 28 6.92 -11.31 -9.78
C TYR A 28 7.67 -12.63 -9.75
N GLN A 29 6.90 -13.72 -9.73
CA GLN A 29 7.41 -15.10 -9.72
C GLN A 29 8.43 -15.37 -8.59
N GLY A 30 8.20 -14.83 -7.39
CA GLY A 30 9.10 -14.94 -6.25
C GLY A 30 10.09 -13.78 -6.10
N ASN A 31 10.19 -12.88 -7.09
CA ASN A 31 11.09 -11.72 -7.07
C ASN A 31 10.30 -10.41 -6.93
N LYS A 32 9.89 -10.08 -5.71
CA LYS A 32 9.10 -8.87 -5.41
C LYS A 32 9.73 -7.60 -5.98
N LYS A 33 8.90 -6.82 -6.69
CA LYS A 33 9.23 -5.46 -7.12
C LYS A 33 8.58 -4.48 -6.17
N VAL A 34 9.39 -3.62 -5.57
CA VAL A 34 8.97 -2.63 -4.58
C VAL A 34 9.25 -1.24 -5.14
N PHE A 35 8.25 -0.36 -5.04
CA PHE A 35 8.33 1.01 -5.48
C PHE A 35 7.91 1.95 -4.35
N LEU A 36 8.59 3.09 -4.24
CA LEU A 36 8.13 4.25 -3.48
C LEU A 36 7.62 5.29 -4.45
N SER A 37 6.51 5.94 -4.14
CA SER A 37 5.82 6.85 -5.05
C SER A 37 5.47 8.17 -4.39
N SER A 38 5.48 9.25 -5.17
CA SER A 38 4.87 10.52 -4.79
C SER A 38 3.36 10.57 -5.11
N ALA A 39 2.85 9.69 -5.98
CA ALA A 39 1.46 9.65 -6.42
C ALA A 39 0.59 8.71 -5.58
N ASP A 40 -0.66 9.11 -5.34
CA ASP A 40 -1.72 8.18 -4.94
C ASP A 40 -2.48 7.71 -6.21
N TRP A 41 -3.43 6.78 -6.05
CA TRP A 41 -4.20 6.25 -7.18
C TRP A 41 -5.43 7.11 -7.49
N MET A 42 -5.22 8.41 -7.74
CA MET A 42 -6.24 9.31 -8.25
C MET A 42 -5.89 9.82 -9.65
N THR A 43 -6.92 10.03 -10.48
CA THR A 43 -6.79 10.51 -11.87
C THR A 43 -5.96 11.79 -11.97
N ARG A 44 -6.11 12.71 -11.02
CA ARG A 44 -5.31 13.95 -10.98
C ARG A 44 -3.80 13.66 -10.91
N ASN A 45 -3.40 12.66 -10.13
CA ASN A 45 -2.00 12.30 -9.93
C ASN A 45 -1.47 11.45 -11.08
N MET A 46 -2.33 10.67 -11.77
CA MET A 46 -1.93 9.86 -12.92
C MET A 46 -1.82 10.66 -14.22
N ASP A 47 -2.73 11.61 -14.46
CA ASP A 47 -2.88 12.25 -15.78
C ASP A 47 -2.51 13.73 -15.80
N TYR A 48 -2.61 14.42 -14.66
CA TYR A 48 -2.55 15.89 -14.60
C TYR A 48 -1.41 16.45 -13.73
N CYS A 49 -0.73 15.60 -12.96
CA CYS A 49 0.43 15.99 -12.15
C CYS A 49 1.69 15.28 -12.64
N ILE A 50 2.83 15.94 -12.44
CA ILE A 50 4.14 15.30 -12.62
C ILE A 50 4.45 14.56 -11.33
N GLU A 51 4.54 13.24 -11.42
CA GLU A 51 4.77 12.35 -10.29
C GLU A 51 5.94 11.42 -10.58
N VAL A 52 6.57 10.91 -9.53
CA VAL A 52 7.71 10.01 -9.63
C VAL A 52 7.49 8.79 -8.75
N ALA A 53 7.66 7.62 -9.35
CA ALA A 53 7.80 6.36 -8.63
C ALA A 53 9.20 5.79 -8.88
N VAL A 54 9.89 5.41 -7.80
CA VAL A 54 11.25 4.87 -7.85
C VAL A 54 11.24 3.39 -7.50
N SER A 55 11.90 2.58 -8.33
CA SER A 55 12.11 1.16 -8.02
C SER A 55 13.23 0.99 -7.02
N ILE A 56 13.00 0.19 -5.98
CA ILE A 56 14.04 -0.13 -5.00
C ILE A 56 14.87 -1.30 -5.52
N LEU A 57 16.14 -1.06 -5.80
CA LEU A 57 17.03 -2.06 -6.41
C LEU A 57 17.81 -2.88 -5.36
N ASP A 58 18.24 -2.26 -4.26
CA ASP A 58 18.95 -2.96 -3.17
C ASP A 58 17.98 -3.89 -2.42
N LEU A 59 18.32 -5.18 -2.38
CA LEU A 59 17.52 -6.22 -1.73
C LEU A 59 17.28 -5.93 -0.24
N ARG A 60 18.27 -5.40 0.48
CA ARG A 60 18.15 -5.05 1.90
C ARG A 60 17.11 -3.95 2.13
N LEU A 61 17.03 -3.00 1.20
CA LEU A 61 16.03 -1.93 1.26
C LEU A 61 14.64 -2.47 0.92
N LYS A 62 14.52 -3.36 -0.08
CA LYS A 62 13.24 -4.03 -0.38
C LYS A 62 12.71 -4.78 0.84
N GLU A 63 13.56 -5.61 1.46
CA GLU A 63 13.19 -6.40 2.65
C GLU A 63 12.77 -5.51 3.81
N ARG A 64 13.49 -4.42 4.07
CA ARG A 64 13.12 -3.44 5.10
C ARG A 64 11.72 -2.88 4.86
N ILE A 65 11.43 -2.44 3.63
CA ILE A 65 10.11 -1.87 3.28
C ILE A 65 9.02 -2.93 3.44
N ILE A 66 9.24 -4.15 2.94
CA ILE A 66 8.28 -5.26 3.08
C ILE A 66 8.01 -5.56 4.56
N ASN A 67 9.03 -5.54 5.42
CA ASN A 67 8.87 -5.77 6.85
C ASN A 67 8.05 -4.65 7.50
N VAL A 68 8.27 -3.39 7.13
CA VAL A 68 7.44 -2.26 7.61
C VAL A 68 5.99 -2.43 7.19
N ILE A 69 5.72 -2.71 5.91
CA ILE A 69 4.36 -2.96 5.42
C ILE A 69 3.73 -4.18 6.12
N SER A 70 4.50 -5.24 6.38
CA SER A 70 4.02 -6.39 7.14
C SER A 70 3.61 -5.99 8.56
N ILE A 71 4.35 -5.11 9.23
CA ILE A 71 3.95 -4.63 10.57
C ILE A 71 2.64 -3.85 10.50
N LEU A 72 2.51 -2.93 9.54
CA LEU A 72 1.28 -2.15 9.35
C LEU A 72 0.07 -3.06 9.08
N LEU A 73 0.22 -4.05 8.18
CA LEU A 73 -0.87 -4.98 7.86
C LEU A 73 -1.23 -5.95 9.00
N ASN A 74 -0.35 -6.13 9.99
CA ASN A 74 -0.60 -6.95 11.18
C ASN A 74 -1.01 -6.10 12.40
N ASP A 75 -1.28 -4.81 12.24
CA ASP A 75 -1.79 -3.98 13.33
C ASP A 75 -3.18 -4.48 13.80
N THR A 76 -3.34 -4.59 15.12
CA THR A 76 -4.58 -5.08 15.76
C THR A 76 -5.19 -4.05 16.72
N VAL A 77 -4.68 -2.82 16.74
CA VAL A 77 -5.06 -1.79 17.73
C VAL A 77 -5.72 -0.58 17.08
N LYS A 78 -5.21 -0.14 15.93
CA LYS A 78 -5.63 1.06 15.20
C LYS A 78 -6.14 0.77 13.78
N ALA A 79 -5.85 -0.41 13.25
CA ALA A 79 -6.36 -0.87 11.96
C ALA A 79 -7.87 -1.02 11.94
N ARG A 80 -8.49 -0.62 10.83
CA ARG A 80 -9.92 -0.74 10.52
C ARG A 80 -10.11 -1.38 9.16
N ILE A 81 -11.07 -2.29 9.02
CA ILE A 81 -11.31 -3.04 7.78
C ILE A 81 -12.30 -2.27 6.92
N ILE A 82 -11.91 -1.79 5.74
CA ILE A 82 -12.86 -1.11 4.85
C ILE A 82 -13.77 -2.13 4.18
N ASP A 83 -15.05 -2.06 4.52
CA ASP A 83 -16.13 -2.82 3.91
C ASP A 83 -17.02 -1.92 3.03
N LYS A 84 -18.04 -2.53 2.41
CA LYS A 84 -18.95 -1.82 1.51
C LYS A 84 -19.89 -0.88 2.27
N GLU A 85 -20.18 -1.24 3.51
CA GLU A 85 -21.09 -0.56 4.42
C GLU A 85 -20.44 0.68 5.06
N LEU A 86 -19.11 0.84 4.91
CA LEU A 86 -18.31 1.85 5.60
C LEU A 86 -18.54 1.79 7.11
N SER A 87 -18.57 0.58 7.68
CA SER A 87 -18.99 0.33 9.07
C SER A 87 -17.98 0.77 10.15
N ASN A 88 -16.80 1.20 9.72
CA ASN A 88 -15.65 1.59 10.54
C ASN A 88 -15.81 2.90 11.32
#